data_AF-A0A945FLG4-F1
#
_entry.id   AF-A0A945FLG4-F1
#
_cell.length_a   1.000
_cell.length_b   1.000
_cell.length_c   1.000
_cell.angle_alpha   90.00
_cell.angle_beta   90.00
_cell.angle_gamma   90.00
#
_symmetry.space_group_name_H-M   'P 1'
#
loop_
_entity.id
_entity.type
_entity.pdbx_description
1 polymer ?
#
loop_
_entity_poly.entity_id
_entity_poly.type
_entity_poly.pdbx_seq_one_letter_code
_entity_poly.pdbx_strand_id
1 'polypeptide(L)'
;MSYTFSTKAGTLNQLQGKISNAVIAPLVYFTVANWQTDLTSCIHKVEECLGEGPWIVRSSCQREDTKDSSRAGAFLSLLNISKEKLQQAVNDVINSYEVFHQNDEVLIQPMLQNVIRSGVAFSHDPNTCSPYRVINWHEGADTTQVTGGLGGKCWQQSALSPVVPPDHLAPIVRLV
;
A
#
# COMPACT_ATOMS: atom_id res chain seq x y z
N MET A 1 -15.03 -12.39 -12.08
CA MET A 1 -14.36 -11.17 -12.57
C MET A 1 -12.87 -11.41 -12.49
N SER A 2 -12.14 -11.29 -13.60
CA SER A 2 -10.67 -11.29 -13.58
C SER A 2 -10.19 -9.88 -13.22
N TYR A 3 -9.53 -9.74 -12.08
CA TYR A 3 -8.82 -8.50 -11.76
C TYR A 3 -7.44 -8.55 -12.40
N THR A 4 -7.10 -7.53 -13.19
CA THR A 4 -5.76 -7.41 -13.75
C THR A 4 -4.93 -6.55 -12.81
N PHE A 5 -4.05 -7.21 -12.05
CA PHE A 5 -3.05 -6.50 -11.25
C PHE A 5 -2.18 -5.64 -12.15
N SER A 6 -1.98 -4.38 -11.74
CA SER A 6 -1.16 -3.39 -12.43
C SER A 6 -0.10 -2.86 -11.47
N THR A 7 0.22 -1.56 -11.54
CA THR A 7 0.96 -0.86 -10.48
C THR A 7 0.21 -0.87 -9.15
N LYS A 8 0.90 -0.53 -8.06
CA LYS A 8 0.31 -0.35 -6.74
C LYS A 8 -0.84 0.66 -6.75
N ALA A 9 -0.63 1.83 -7.34
CA ALA A 9 -1.66 2.86 -7.48
C ALA A 9 -2.85 2.37 -8.31
N GLY A 10 -2.58 1.75 -9.47
CA GLY A 10 -3.64 1.22 -10.33
C GLY A 10 -4.46 0.13 -9.65
N THR A 11 -3.82 -0.78 -8.90
CA THR A 11 -4.50 -1.84 -8.16
C THR A 11 -5.37 -1.25 -7.04
N LEU A 12 -4.85 -0.32 -6.24
CA LEU A 12 -5.62 0.34 -5.18
C LEU A 12 -6.81 1.13 -5.75
N ASN A 13 -6.60 1.86 -6.84
CA ASN A 13 -7.65 2.62 -7.52
C ASN A 13 -8.75 1.69 -8.07
N GLN A 14 -8.38 0.54 -8.65
CA GLN A 14 -9.35 -0.44 -9.14
C GLN A 14 -10.19 -1.09 -8.04
N LEU A 15 -9.61 -1.28 -6.85
CA LEU A 15 -10.26 -1.90 -5.69
C LEU A 15 -11.09 -0.89 -4.88
N GLN A 16 -10.82 0.41 -5.03
CA GLN A 16 -11.53 1.45 -4.30
C GLN A 16 -13.03 1.40 -4.62
N GLY A 17 -13.85 1.35 -3.57
CA GLY A 17 -15.32 1.21 -3.70
C GLY A 17 -15.82 -0.18 -4.11
N LYS A 18 -14.94 -1.16 -4.34
CA LYS A 18 -15.33 -2.55 -4.68
C LYS A 18 -15.17 -3.54 -3.54
N ILE A 19 -14.29 -3.25 -2.59
CA ILE A 19 -14.10 -4.08 -1.40
C ILE A 19 -15.16 -3.76 -0.34
N SER A 20 -15.76 -4.79 0.25
CA SER A 20 -16.90 -4.65 1.18
C SER A 20 -16.51 -4.68 2.66
N ASN A 21 -15.35 -5.27 2.98
CA ASN A 21 -14.91 -5.46 4.37
C ASN A 21 -13.70 -4.59 4.76
N ALA A 22 -13.31 -3.66 3.89
CA ALA A 22 -12.20 -2.74 4.14
C ALA A 22 -12.40 -1.42 3.39
N VAL A 23 -11.66 -0.40 3.82
CA VAL A 23 -11.66 0.93 3.21
C VAL A 23 -10.26 1.23 2.72
N ILE A 24 -10.13 1.58 1.44
CA ILE A 24 -8.87 2.09 0.88
C ILE A 24 -8.82 3.58 1.14
N ALA A 25 -7.73 4.04 1.76
CA ALA A 25 -7.51 5.48 1.96
C ALA A 25 -7.55 6.23 0.63
N PRO A 26 -8.06 7.48 0.59
CA PRO A 26 -7.99 8.33 -0.58
C PRO A 26 -6.58 8.33 -1.17
N LEU A 27 -6.49 8.37 -2.49
CA LEU A 27 -5.23 8.27 -3.19
C LEU A 27 -5.19 9.24 -4.36
N VAL A 28 -4.02 9.84 -4.55
CA VAL A 28 -3.65 10.57 -5.76
C VAL A 28 -2.42 9.89 -6.32
N TYR A 29 -2.40 9.69 -7.62
CA TYR A 29 -1.22 9.25 -8.34
C TYR A 29 -1.11 9.99 -9.65
N PHE A 30 0.13 10.08 -10.13
CA PHE A 30 0.48 10.69 -11.41
C PHE A 30 1.76 10.04 -11.93
N THR A 31 1.99 10.16 -13.23
CA THR A 31 3.19 9.63 -13.86
C THR A 31 4.38 10.58 -13.67
N VAL A 32 5.60 10.06 -13.84
CA VAL A 32 6.81 10.89 -13.92
C VAL A 32 6.67 11.97 -15.00
N ALA A 33 6.06 11.64 -16.15
CA ALA A 33 5.80 12.63 -17.21
C ALA A 33 4.92 13.78 -16.73
N ASN A 34 3.82 13.47 -16.03
CA ASN A 34 2.93 14.51 -15.50
C ASN A 34 3.66 15.39 -14.48
N TRP A 35 4.44 14.78 -13.59
CA TRP A 35 5.24 15.51 -12.61
C TRP A 35 6.26 16.45 -13.24
N GLN A 36 6.97 15.99 -14.27
CA GLN A 36 7.97 16.78 -14.99
C GLN A 36 7.33 17.89 -15.85
N THR A 37 6.13 17.65 -16.36
CA THR A 37 5.42 18.61 -17.22
C THR A 37 4.77 19.73 -16.40
N ASP A 38 4.07 19.38 -15.33
CA ASP A 38 3.33 20.33 -14.50
C ASP A 38 3.29 19.89 -13.04
N LEU A 39 4.40 20.16 -12.35
CA LEU A 39 4.56 19.91 -10.93
C LEU A 39 3.53 20.67 -10.08
N THR A 40 3.17 21.91 -10.47
CA THR A 40 2.25 22.75 -9.70
C THR A 40 0.85 22.14 -9.68
N SER A 41 0.37 21.70 -10.84
CA SER A 41 -0.92 21.01 -10.96
C SER A 41 -0.94 19.70 -10.16
N CYS A 42 0.15 18.94 -10.18
CA CYS A 42 0.26 17.71 -9.38
C CYS A 42 0.15 17.98 -7.88
N ILE A 43 0.86 18.99 -7.36
CA ILE A 43 0.77 19.38 -5.94
C ILE A 43 -0.63 19.86 -5.61
N HIS A 44 -1.22 20.74 -6.43
CA HIS A 44 -2.58 21.24 -6.20
C HIS A 44 -3.60 20.10 -6.11
N LYS A 45 -3.51 19.12 -7.00
CA LYS A 45 -4.38 17.94 -7.00
C LYS A 45 -4.25 17.12 -5.70
N VAL A 46 -3.03 17.01 -5.16
CA VAL A 46 -2.80 16.33 -3.87
C VAL A 46 -3.55 17.05 -2.75
N GLU A 47 -3.42 18.36 -2.66
CA GLU A 47 -4.08 19.15 -1.61
C GLU A 47 -5.61 19.11 -1.73
N GLU A 48 -6.13 19.27 -2.95
CA GLU A 48 -7.56 19.27 -3.23
C GLU A 48 -8.22 17.92 -2.90
N CYS A 49 -7.57 16.80 -3.27
CA CYS A 49 -8.15 15.47 -3.11
C CYS A 49 -7.86 14.83 -1.74
N LEU A 50 -6.71 15.11 -1.14
CA LEU A 50 -6.25 14.45 0.09
C LEU A 50 -6.35 15.34 1.33
N GLY A 51 -6.66 16.62 1.18
CA GLY A 51 -6.67 17.60 2.25
C GLY A 51 -5.28 18.00 2.71
N GLU A 52 -5.22 18.75 3.81
CA GLU A 52 -3.95 19.12 4.44
C GLU A 52 -3.27 17.87 5.01
N GLY A 53 -1.96 17.75 4.76
CA GLY A 53 -1.16 16.60 5.18
C GLY A 53 -1.09 16.39 6.71
N PRO A 54 -0.25 15.46 7.16
CA PRO A 54 0.84 14.87 6.41
C PRO A 54 0.40 13.73 5.49
N TRP A 55 1.17 13.50 4.42
CA TRP A 55 0.96 12.40 3.47
C TRP A 55 2.07 11.35 3.58
N ILE A 56 1.81 10.19 2.98
CA ILE A 56 2.81 9.19 2.65
C ILE A 56 3.02 9.21 1.13
N VAL A 57 4.29 9.32 0.70
CA VAL A 57 4.69 9.29 -0.70
C VAL A 57 5.33 7.94 -0.99
N ARG A 58 4.80 7.22 -1.97
CA ARG A 58 5.11 5.82 -2.24
C ARG A 58 5.44 5.64 -3.70
N SER A 59 6.42 4.79 -3.92
CA SER A 59 6.68 4.16 -5.21
C SER A 59 5.45 3.41 -5.75
N SER A 60 5.24 3.48 -7.07
CA SER A 60 4.20 2.74 -7.79
C SER A 60 4.62 2.46 -9.23
N CYS A 61 5.79 1.84 -9.42
CA CYS A 61 6.29 1.51 -10.76
C CYS A 61 5.79 0.13 -11.23
N GLN A 62 5.70 -0.09 -12.54
CA GLN A 62 5.22 -1.37 -13.09
C GLN A 62 6.14 -2.55 -12.78
N ARG A 63 7.39 -2.27 -12.40
CA ARG A 63 8.40 -3.25 -12.04
C ARG A 63 8.30 -3.70 -10.56
N GLU A 64 7.33 -3.17 -9.81
CA GLU A 64 7.07 -3.56 -8.42
C GLU A 64 6.52 -4.98 -8.30
N ASP A 65 5.62 -5.34 -9.21
CA ASP A 65 4.96 -6.65 -9.26
C ASP A 65 5.04 -7.24 -10.67
N THR A 66 6.10 -8.02 -10.93
CA THR A 66 6.12 -8.90 -12.11
C THR A 66 5.45 -10.22 -11.76
N LYS A 67 4.87 -10.91 -12.76
CA LYS A 67 4.24 -12.24 -12.57
C LYS A 67 5.16 -13.25 -11.87
N ASP A 68 6.48 -13.07 -12.01
CA ASP A 68 7.50 -14.00 -11.52
C ASP A 68 8.30 -13.46 -10.31
N SER A 69 8.11 -12.19 -9.91
CA SER A 69 8.74 -11.65 -8.70
C SER A 69 8.01 -10.40 -8.18
N SER A 70 7.67 -10.39 -6.89
CA SER A 70 7.27 -9.19 -6.15
C SER A 70 8.46 -8.73 -5.33
N ARG A 71 8.92 -7.51 -5.54
CA ARG A 71 10.04 -6.92 -4.77
C ARG A 71 9.49 -6.15 -3.57
N ALA A 72 8.61 -6.80 -2.81
CA ALA A 72 8.03 -6.22 -1.59
C ALA A 72 9.13 -5.76 -0.63
N GLY A 73 9.09 -4.49 -0.23
CA GLY A 73 10.11 -3.87 0.63
C GLY A 73 11.34 -3.30 -0.10
N ALA A 74 11.47 -3.46 -1.42
CA ALA A 74 12.57 -2.89 -2.19
C ALA A 74 12.36 -1.41 -2.58
N PHE A 75 11.14 -0.88 -2.42
CA PHE A 75 10.78 0.43 -2.97
C PHE A 75 10.54 1.48 -1.89
N LEU A 76 11.04 2.69 -2.16
CA LEU A 76 11.02 3.79 -1.22
C LEU A 76 9.58 4.21 -0.89
N SER A 77 9.33 4.37 0.40
CA SER A 77 8.14 5.02 0.94
C SER A 77 8.58 6.05 1.96
N LEU A 78 8.17 7.30 1.77
CA LEU A 78 8.50 8.42 2.64
C LEU A 78 7.26 8.83 3.43
N LEU A 79 7.37 8.77 4.76
CA LEU A 79 6.26 8.96 5.70
C LEU A 79 6.24 10.40 6.24
N ASN A 80 5.09 10.83 6.73
CA ASN A 80 4.91 12.11 7.43
C ASN A 80 5.36 13.34 6.62
N ILE A 81 5.00 13.37 5.33
CA ILE A 81 5.41 14.42 4.40
C ILE A 81 4.45 15.61 4.48
N SER A 82 4.99 16.78 4.84
CA SER A 82 4.28 18.06 4.80
C SER A 82 4.26 18.65 3.39
N LYS A 83 3.42 19.67 3.18
CA LYS A 83 3.32 20.43 1.92
C LYS A 83 4.68 20.90 1.41
N GLU A 84 5.48 21.48 2.28
CA GLU A 84 6.77 22.08 1.93
C GLU A 84 7.79 21.02 1.48
N LYS A 85 7.63 19.78 1.97
CA LYS A 85 8.51 18.65 1.67
C LYS A 85 7.99 17.77 0.54
N LEU A 86 6.78 18.00 0.05
CA LEU A 86 6.13 17.12 -0.92
C LEU A 86 6.92 17.02 -2.23
N GLN A 87 7.37 18.15 -2.77
CA GLN A 87 8.17 18.18 -3.98
C GLN A 87 9.46 17.35 -3.84
N GLN A 88 10.18 17.55 -2.73
CA GLN A 88 11.41 16.80 -2.47
C GLN A 88 11.13 15.30 -2.34
N ALA A 89 10.11 14.93 -1.56
CA ALA A 89 9.74 13.53 -1.34
C ALA A 89 9.35 12.81 -2.65
N VAL A 90 8.61 13.48 -3.54
CA VAL A 90 8.28 12.91 -4.85
C VAL A 90 9.53 12.71 -5.70
N ASN A 91 10.44 13.70 -5.74
CA ASN A 91 11.70 13.57 -6.46
C ASN A 91 12.57 12.43 -5.90
N ASP A 92 12.65 12.29 -4.58
CA ASP A 92 13.39 11.19 -3.93
C ASP A 92 12.82 9.82 -4.29
N VAL A 93 11.49 9.70 -4.34
CA VAL A 93 10.82 8.47 -4.80
C VAL A 93 11.10 8.18 -6.27
N ILE A 94 11.05 9.18 -7.16
CA ILE A 94 11.39 9.00 -8.58
C ILE A 94 12.85 8.57 -8.75
N ASN A 95 13.76 9.20 -8.00
CA ASN A 95 15.19 8.85 -8.03
C ASN A 95 15.47 7.44 -7.50
N SER A 96 14.63 6.94 -6.58
CA SER A 96 14.74 5.56 -6.05
C SER A 96 14.46 4.47 -7.09
N TYR A 97 13.92 4.81 -8.27
CA TYR A 97 13.68 3.85 -9.33
C TYR A 97 14.97 3.43 -10.07
N GLU A 98 16.11 4.08 -9.79
CA GLU A 98 17.42 3.96 -10.45
C GLU A 98 17.40 4.32 -11.94
N VAL A 99 16.55 3.63 -12.71
CA VAL A 99 16.19 3.93 -14.10
C VAL A 99 14.69 4.08 -14.15
N PHE A 100 14.15 5.29 -14.33
CA PHE A 100 12.70 5.53 -14.42
C PHE A 100 12.22 5.71 -15.86
N HIS A 101 10.98 5.33 -16.11
CA HIS A 101 10.25 5.61 -17.34
C HIS A 101 9.24 6.72 -17.12
N GLN A 102 8.87 7.40 -18.21
CA GLN A 102 7.87 8.47 -18.20
C GLN A 102 6.49 8.00 -17.72
N ASN A 103 6.20 6.70 -17.84
CA ASN A 103 4.97 6.06 -17.39
C ASN A 103 5.05 5.47 -15.98
N ASP A 104 6.20 5.53 -15.29
CA ASP A 104 6.26 5.13 -13.88
C ASP A 104 5.43 6.10 -13.04
N GLU A 105 4.80 5.59 -11.98
CA GLU A 105 3.85 6.37 -11.17
C GLU A 105 4.36 6.56 -9.75
N VAL A 106 4.02 7.72 -9.19
CA VAL A 106 4.16 8.00 -7.76
C VAL A 106 2.78 8.02 -7.13
N LEU A 107 2.62 7.31 -6.02
CA LEU A 107 1.39 7.21 -5.24
C LEU A 107 1.49 8.07 -3.99
N ILE A 108 0.45 8.86 -3.73
CA ILE A 108 0.34 9.69 -2.54
C ILE A 108 -0.98 9.36 -1.83
N GLN A 109 -0.91 9.16 -0.52
CA GLN A 109 -2.08 8.92 0.33
C GLN A 109 -1.95 9.75 1.62
N PRO A 110 -3.06 10.05 2.32
CA PRO A 110 -2.99 10.60 3.67
C PRO A 110 -2.20 9.66 4.58
N MET A 111 -1.37 10.22 5.47
CA MET A 111 -0.70 9.41 6.49
C MET A 111 -1.72 9.04 7.56
N LEU A 112 -1.95 7.74 7.75
CA LEU A 112 -2.89 7.26 8.77
C LEU A 112 -2.43 7.68 10.17
N GLN A 113 -3.36 8.29 10.91
CA GLN A 113 -3.18 8.71 12.30
C GLN A 113 -3.94 7.77 13.22
N ASN A 114 -3.58 7.75 14.51
CA ASN A 114 -4.26 6.96 15.55
C ASN A 114 -4.34 5.46 15.23
N VAL A 115 -3.29 4.92 14.61
CA VAL A 115 -3.21 3.49 14.29
C VAL A 115 -3.16 2.70 15.60
N ILE A 116 -4.13 1.82 15.80
CA ILE A 116 -4.15 0.89 16.95
C ILE A 116 -3.46 -0.43 16.61
N ARG A 117 -3.48 -0.82 15.33
CA ARG A 117 -2.91 -2.06 14.81
C ARG A 117 -2.49 -1.89 13.35
N SER A 118 -1.39 -2.52 12.99
CA SER A 118 -0.92 -2.60 11.61
C SER A 118 -0.50 -4.04 11.30
N GLY A 119 -0.61 -4.47 10.04
CA GLY A 119 -0.34 -5.87 9.71
C GLY A 119 -0.42 -6.21 8.23
N VAL A 120 -0.15 -7.48 7.93
CA VAL A 120 -0.22 -8.08 6.59
C VAL A 120 -1.03 -9.36 6.69
N ALA A 121 -1.94 -9.57 5.73
CA ALA A 121 -2.75 -10.76 5.63
C ALA A 121 -2.52 -11.44 4.27
N PHE A 122 -2.46 -12.76 4.29
CA PHE A 122 -2.30 -13.61 3.11
C PHE A 122 -3.46 -14.60 3.02
N SER A 123 -3.99 -14.79 1.81
CA SER A 123 -5.02 -15.78 1.51
C SER A 123 -4.49 -17.21 1.47
N HIS A 124 -3.18 -17.36 1.25
CA HIS A 124 -2.45 -18.62 1.23
C HIS A 124 -1.15 -18.43 2.03
N ASP A 125 -0.57 -19.53 2.50
CA ASP A 125 0.74 -19.46 3.14
C ASP A 125 1.78 -18.89 2.16
N PRO A 126 2.49 -17.80 2.50
CA PRO A 126 3.36 -17.11 1.55
C PRO A 126 4.61 -17.92 1.15
N ASN A 127 4.96 -18.96 1.91
CA ASN A 127 6.16 -19.77 1.64
C ASN A 127 5.86 -21.01 0.80
N THR A 128 4.70 -21.62 1.02
CA THR A 128 4.33 -22.93 0.46
C THR A 128 3.14 -22.86 -0.49
N CYS A 129 2.46 -21.71 -0.57
CA CYS A 129 1.18 -21.54 -1.26
C CYS A 129 0.07 -22.48 -0.76
N SER A 130 0.24 -23.07 0.43
CA SER A 130 -0.76 -23.94 1.04
C SER A 130 -2.03 -23.13 1.37
N PRO A 131 -3.23 -23.74 1.36
CA PRO A 131 -4.50 -23.06 1.57
C PRO A 131 -4.71 -22.72 3.05
N TYR A 132 -3.88 -21.81 3.56
CA TYR A 132 -3.94 -21.26 4.92
C TYR A 132 -4.11 -19.75 4.85
N ARG A 133 -5.06 -19.24 5.62
CA ARG A 133 -5.13 -17.81 5.94
C ARG A 133 -4.07 -17.51 6.97
N VAL A 134 -3.22 -16.52 6.69
CA VAL A 134 -2.15 -16.09 7.59
C VAL A 134 -2.30 -14.59 7.82
N ILE A 135 -2.45 -14.17 9.07
CA ILE A 135 -2.57 -12.77 9.47
C ILE A 135 -1.46 -12.46 10.47
N ASN A 136 -0.57 -11.55 10.09
CA ASN A 136 0.47 -11.01 10.96
C ASN A 136 0.14 -9.58 11.33
N TRP A 137 0.14 -9.22 12.61
CA TRP A 137 -0.12 -7.85 13.05
C TRP A 137 0.69 -7.43 14.28
N HIS A 138 0.83 -6.13 14.45
CA HIS A 138 1.42 -5.49 15.62
C HIS A 138 0.36 -4.63 16.31
N GLU A 139 0.44 -4.52 17.64
CA GLU A 139 -0.40 -3.62 18.44
C GLU A 139 0.39 -2.34 18.67
N GLY A 140 -0.16 -1.19 18.26
CA GLY A 140 0.49 0.10 18.41
C GLY A 140 0.46 0.94 17.14
N ALA A 141 0.96 2.16 17.28
CA ALA A 141 0.94 3.17 16.22
C ALA A 141 1.97 2.94 15.12
N ASP A 142 3.00 2.13 15.39
CA ASP A 142 4.06 1.86 14.42
C ASP A 142 3.56 0.92 13.32
N THR A 143 3.40 1.48 12.12
CA THR A 143 2.97 0.75 10.91
C THR A 143 4.07 -0.06 10.25
N THR A 144 5.32 0.07 10.69
CA THR A 144 6.49 -0.52 10.03
C THR A 144 6.93 -1.83 10.66
N GLN A 145 6.49 -2.15 11.89
CA GLN A 145 6.96 -3.31 12.67
C GLN A 145 6.83 -4.65 11.93
N VAL A 146 5.64 -4.93 11.41
CA VAL A 146 5.37 -6.19 10.71
C VAL A 146 6.08 -6.23 9.36
N THR A 147 6.00 -5.14 8.59
CA THR A 147 6.59 -5.07 7.25
C THR A 147 8.12 -5.00 7.27
N GLY A 148 8.71 -4.55 8.37
CA GLY A 148 10.16 -4.53 8.60
C GLY A 148 10.71 -5.81 9.24
N GLY A 149 9.86 -6.80 9.53
CA GLY A 149 10.28 -8.09 10.11
C GLY A 149 10.67 -8.02 11.59
N LEU A 150 10.28 -6.97 12.31
CA LEU A 150 10.71 -6.71 13.69
C LEU A 150 9.84 -7.42 14.75
N GLY A 151 8.78 -8.10 14.33
CA GLY A 151 7.94 -8.93 15.19
C GLY A 151 6.45 -8.62 15.07
N GLY A 152 5.63 -9.46 15.71
CA GLY A 152 4.18 -9.32 15.69
C GLY A 152 3.49 -10.56 16.25
N LYS A 153 2.16 -10.47 16.37
CA LYS A 153 1.29 -11.61 16.58
C LYS A 153 0.99 -12.25 15.22
N CYS A 154 0.87 -13.57 15.22
CA CYS A 154 0.49 -14.34 14.04
C CYS A 154 -0.75 -15.17 14.38
N TRP A 155 -1.71 -15.16 13.47
CA TRP A 155 -2.83 -16.09 13.46
C TRP A 155 -2.85 -16.82 12.12
N GLN A 156 -3.02 -18.14 12.16
CA GLN A 156 -3.11 -18.96 10.98
C GLN A 156 -4.25 -19.96 11.09
N GLN A 157 -4.92 -20.22 9.98
CA GLN A 157 -6.01 -21.19 9.92
C GLN A 157 -6.12 -21.78 8.51
N SER A 158 -6.42 -23.07 8.41
CA SER A 158 -6.77 -23.68 7.12
C SER A 158 -7.97 -22.96 6.51
N ALA A 159 -7.90 -22.65 5.21
CA ALA A 159 -8.91 -21.88 4.49
C ALA A 159 -10.32 -22.51 4.54
N LEU A 160 -10.41 -23.82 4.75
CA LEU A 160 -11.67 -24.57 4.84
C LEU A 160 -11.96 -25.06 6.27
N SER A 161 -11.30 -24.49 7.28
CA SER A 161 -11.54 -24.87 8.67
C SER A 161 -13.00 -24.59 9.08
N PRO A 162 -13.68 -25.52 9.77
CA PRO A 162 -15.01 -25.26 10.32
C PRO A 162 -14.97 -24.38 11.58
N VAL A 163 -13.77 -24.08 12.10
CA VAL A 163 -13.60 -23.28 13.31
C VAL A 163 -13.78 -21.80 12.95
N VAL A 164 -14.65 -21.10 13.69
CA VAL A 164 -14.88 -19.67 13.48
C VAL A 164 -13.64 -18.86 13.86
N PRO A 165 -13.15 -17.93 13.01
CA PRO A 165 -12.01 -17.07 13.37
C PRO A 165 -12.40 -16.12 14.51
N PRO A 166 -11.42 -15.62 15.29
CA PRO A 166 -11.68 -14.61 16.32
C PRO A 166 -12.44 -13.40 15.74
N ASP A 167 -13.42 -12.87 16.49
CA ASP A 167 -14.32 -11.81 16.00
C ASP A 167 -13.58 -10.59 15.43
N HIS A 168 -12.48 -10.20 16.06
CA HIS A 168 -11.66 -9.06 15.62
C HIS A 168 -10.84 -9.33 14.33
N LEU A 169 -10.72 -10.60 13.90
CA LEU A 169 -10.06 -11.00 12.65
C LEU A 169 -11.07 -11.40 11.56
N ALA A 170 -12.31 -11.71 11.92
CA ALA A 170 -13.33 -12.17 10.97
C ALA A 170 -13.53 -11.24 9.76
N PRO A 171 -13.54 -9.89 9.89
CA PRO A 171 -13.61 -9.00 8.73
C PRO A 171 -12.41 -9.12 7.79
N ILE A 172 -11.22 -9.35 8.35
CA ILE A 172 -9.97 -9.52 7.58
C ILE A 172 -10.02 -10.87 6.85
N VAL A 173 -10.42 -11.95 7.53
CA VAL A 173 -10.54 -13.28 6.93
C VAL A 173 -11.56 -13.30 5.78
N ARG A 174 -12.65 -12.53 5.87
CA ARG A 174 -13.63 -12.39 4.78
C ARG A 174 -13.11 -11.61 3.58
N LEU A 175 -12.09 -10.78 3.77
CA LEU A 175 -11.44 -10.02 2.71
C LEU A 175 -10.45 -10.89 1.91
N VAL A 176 -9.78 -11.84 2.57
CA VAL A 176 -8.68 -12.64 1.99
C VAL A 176 -9.05 -14.06 1.57
#